data_AF-A0A0L6J4S7-F1
#
_entry.id   AF-A0A0L6J4S7-F1
#
_cell.length_a   1.000
_cell.length_b   1.000
_cell.length_c   1.000
_cell.angle_alpha   90.00
_cell.angle_beta   90.00
_cell.angle_gamma   90.00
#
_symmetry.space_group_name_H-M   'P 1'
#
loop_
_entity.id
_entity.type
_entity.pdbx_description
1 polymer ?
#
loop_
_entity_poly.entity_id
_entity_poly.type
_entity_poly.pdbx_seq_one_letter_code
_entity_poly.pdbx_strand_id
1 'polypeptide(L)'
;MRRLILSTALAAALVAPIPQHAGAQPAKGAPAALERARETMSNRFRDTKLTGDPDRDFAELLIASYEETLFLAKTQLDYGGDRQLRELAQKIQDEQQAKIDALKQWQVRSREAGYRPQPNQTPSGEGPLDRRAKGDPAQGQPETPPAEKAAPQPAPQATPSNAPLVAGTVKKVDDAAGKVTLDHETIPNIGMDAMTMAYKVQDPAMLKGLRPGERVRFSADRVNGSIAVTRIQKAK
;
A
#
# COMPACT_ATOMS: atom_id res chain seq x y z
N MET A 1 -52.06 -36.88 57.90
CA MET A 1 -52.27 -35.66 57.10
C MET A 1 -51.00 -35.35 56.32
N ARG A 2 -51.01 -35.52 54.99
CA ARG A 2 -49.90 -35.19 54.08
C ARG A 2 -49.99 -33.70 53.73
N ARG A 3 -48.91 -32.93 53.91
CA ARG A 3 -48.79 -31.57 53.38
C ARG A 3 -47.89 -31.60 52.14
N LEU A 4 -48.49 -31.38 50.97
CA LEU A 4 -47.79 -30.95 49.76
C LEU A 4 -47.47 -29.47 49.91
N ILE A 5 -46.22 -29.07 49.64
CA ILE A 5 -45.87 -27.67 49.38
C ILE A 5 -45.30 -27.61 47.97
N LEU A 6 -46.02 -26.89 47.11
CA LEU A 6 -45.75 -26.61 45.71
C LEU A 6 -44.40 -25.90 45.53
N SER A 7 -43.58 -26.40 44.62
CA SER A 7 -42.38 -25.74 44.12
C SER A 7 -42.76 -24.63 43.13
N THR A 8 -42.40 -23.39 43.43
CA THR A 8 -42.35 -22.29 42.44
C THR A 8 -40.90 -22.06 42.03
N ALA A 9 -40.53 -22.58 40.86
CA ALA A 9 -39.26 -22.26 40.21
C ALA A 9 -39.40 -20.89 39.52
N LEU A 10 -38.70 -19.89 40.05
CA LEU A 10 -38.54 -18.59 39.39
C LEU A 10 -37.44 -18.74 38.33
N ALA A 11 -37.83 -18.83 37.06
CA ALA A 11 -36.90 -18.76 35.94
C ALA A 11 -36.41 -17.32 35.77
N ALA A 12 -35.30 -16.97 36.41
CA ALA A 12 -34.56 -15.75 36.10
C ALA A 12 -33.90 -15.93 34.72
N ALA A 13 -34.47 -15.31 33.69
CA ALA A 13 -33.83 -15.20 32.39
C ALA A 13 -32.54 -14.37 32.54
N LEU A 14 -31.38 -15.04 32.47
CA LEU A 14 -30.10 -14.36 32.24
C LEU A 14 -30.16 -13.72 30.84
N VAL A 15 -30.41 -12.42 30.79
CA VAL A 15 -29.98 -11.61 29.65
C VAL A 15 -28.47 -11.53 29.74
N ALA A 16 -27.77 -12.42 29.03
CA ALA A 16 -26.33 -12.27 28.85
C ALA A 16 -26.07 -10.91 28.15
N PRO A 17 -25.16 -10.07 28.66
CA PRO A 17 -24.80 -8.85 27.97
C PRO A 17 -24.27 -9.24 26.59
N ILE A 18 -24.89 -8.69 25.54
CA ILE A 18 -24.34 -8.69 24.19
C ILE A 18 -22.89 -8.19 24.33
N PRO A 19 -21.87 -8.88 23.77
CA PRO A 19 -20.51 -8.37 23.79
C PRO A 19 -20.52 -7.03 23.06
N GLN A 20 -20.54 -5.95 23.84
CA GLN A 20 -20.16 -4.64 23.35
C GLN A 20 -18.79 -4.84 22.74
N HIS A 21 -18.67 -4.56 21.44
CA HIS A 21 -17.37 -4.44 20.83
C HIS A 21 -16.68 -3.33 21.63
N ALA A 22 -15.84 -3.72 22.59
CA ALA A 22 -15.00 -2.81 23.33
C ALA A 22 -14.02 -2.26 22.30
N GLY A 23 -14.46 -1.23 21.56
CA GLY A 23 -13.64 -0.54 20.59
C GLY A 23 -12.40 -0.08 21.32
N ALA A 24 -11.23 -0.45 20.80
CA ALA A 24 -9.98 -0.11 21.43
C ALA A 24 -9.88 1.43 21.47
N GLN A 25 -9.96 2.02 22.67
CA GLN A 25 -9.96 3.45 22.83
C GLN A 25 -8.53 3.98 22.71
N PRO A 26 -8.24 4.91 21.78
CA PRO A 26 -6.92 5.50 21.67
C PRO A 26 -6.58 6.31 22.93
N ALA A 27 -5.29 6.39 23.28
CA ALA A 27 -4.83 7.16 24.42
C ALA A 27 -5.03 8.68 24.21
N LYS A 28 -5.24 9.41 25.33
CA LYS A 28 -5.38 10.88 25.30
C LYS A 28 -4.11 11.52 24.73
N GLY A 29 -4.26 12.46 23.81
CA GLY A 29 -3.15 13.22 23.21
C GLY A 29 -2.69 12.75 21.82
N ALA A 30 -3.25 11.67 21.29
CA ALA A 30 -2.88 11.14 19.97
C ALA A 30 -2.98 12.17 18.81
N PRO A 31 -4.04 13.03 18.72
CA PRO A 31 -4.13 14.02 17.65
C PRO A 31 -2.97 15.04 17.68
N ALA A 32 -2.63 15.58 18.86
CA ALA A 32 -1.55 16.54 19.01
C ALA A 32 -0.16 15.92 18.74
N ALA A 33 0.02 14.63 19.02
CA ALA A 33 1.26 13.91 18.70
C ALA A 33 1.43 13.76 17.18
N LEU A 34 0.37 13.34 16.48
CA LEU A 34 0.33 13.22 15.02
C LEU A 34 0.52 14.58 14.31
N GLU A 35 -0.07 15.65 14.83
CA GLU A 35 0.07 17.00 14.27
C GLU A 35 1.52 17.50 14.40
N ARG A 36 2.13 17.37 15.59
CA ARG A 36 3.53 17.74 15.81
C ARG A 36 4.48 16.94 14.92
N ALA A 37 4.17 15.66 14.69
CA ALA A 37 4.88 14.80 13.76
C ALA A 37 4.88 15.40 12.35
N ARG A 38 3.67 15.68 11.84
CA ARG A 38 3.45 16.20 10.50
C ARG A 38 4.17 17.53 10.28
N GLU A 39 4.14 18.41 11.28
CA GLU A 39 4.85 19.70 11.22
C GLU A 39 6.38 19.52 11.21
N THR A 40 6.92 18.72 12.13
CA THR A 40 8.36 18.45 12.20
C THR A 40 8.89 17.85 10.90
N MET A 41 8.13 16.92 10.29
CA MET A 41 8.49 16.26 9.04
C MET A 41 8.40 17.21 7.84
N SER A 42 7.33 18.02 7.76
CA SER A 42 7.19 19.02 6.71
C SER A 42 8.32 20.05 6.74
N ASN A 43 8.76 20.47 7.92
CA ASN A 43 9.86 21.42 8.05
C ASN A 43 11.19 20.79 7.64
N ARG A 44 11.43 19.53 8.01
CA ARG A 44 12.67 18.83 7.63
C ARG A 44 12.88 18.75 6.12
N PHE A 45 11.85 18.40 5.34
CA PHE A 45 11.95 18.41 3.89
C PHE A 45 12.17 19.81 3.30
N ARG A 46 11.54 20.85 3.88
CA ARG A 46 11.73 22.24 3.42
C ARG A 46 13.13 22.76 3.72
N ASP A 47 13.71 22.37 4.85
CA ASP A 47 14.98 22.90 5.34
C ASP A 47 16.19 22.10 4.84
N THR A 48 15.98 20.90 4.27
CA THR A 48 17.04 20.07 3.71
C THR A 48 17.67 20.77 2.51
N LYS A 49 18.92 21.20 2.67
CA LYS A 49 19.72 21.77 1.58
C LYS A 49 20.34 20.64 0.76
N LEU A 50 19.97 20.60 -0.51
CA LEU A 50 20.59 19.69 -1.47
C LEU A 50 22.04 20.09 -1.71
N THR A 51 22.90 19.09 -1.83
CA THR A 51 24.35 19.26 -1.99
C THR A 51 24.77 19.29 -3.46
N GLY A 52 23.89 18.87 -4.37
CA GLY A 52 24.17 18.74 -5.80
C GLY A 52 24.74 17.38 -6.19
N ASP A 53 25.09 16.54 -5.21
CA ASP A 53 25.41 15.13 -5.41
C ASP A 53 24.10 14.31 -5.36
N PRO A 54 23.67 13.71 -6.48
CA PRO A 54 22.38 13.03 -6.56
C PRO A 54 22.29 11.81 -5.64
N ASP A 55 23.38 11.07 -5.44
CA ASP A 55 23.36 9.87 -4.59
C ASP A 55 23.24 10.26 -3.12
N ARG A 56 23.99 11.31 -2.73
CA ARG A 56 23.93 11.85 -1.37
C ARG A 56 22.58 12.48 -1.07
N ASP A 57 22.06 13.26 -2.00
CA ASP A 57 20.78 13.96 -1.86
C ASP A 57 19.62 12.95 -1.84
N PHE A 58 19.68 11.89 -2.67
CA PHE A 58 18.74 10.78 -2.61
C PHE A 58 18.76 10.08 -1.26
N ALA A 59 19.94 9.74 -0.73
CA ALA A 59 20.05 9.08 0.56
C ALA A 59 19.50 9.95 1.70
N GLU A 60 19.79 11.24 1.71
CA GLU A 60 19.30 12.17 2.74
C GLU A 60 17.77 12.30 2.72
N LEU A 61 17.18 12.54 1.54
CA LEU A 61 15.73 12.66 1.39
C LEU A 61 15.01 11.35 1.74
N LEU A 62 15.60 10.20 1.37
CA LEU A 62 15.00 8.91 1.65
C LEU A 62 15.07 8.53 3.13
N ILE A 63 16.16 8.87 3.83
CA ILE A 63 16.25 8.75 5.30
C ILE A 63 15.13 9.58 5.95
N ALA A 64 14.95 10.84 5.53
CA ALA A 64 13.89 11.69 6.08
C ALA A 64 12.49 11.09 5.86
N SER A 65 12.23 10.52 4.69
CA SER A 65 10.94 9.87 4.37
C SER A 65 10.68 8.61 5.23
N TYR A 66 11.70 7.79 5.45
CA TYR A 66 11.57 6.60 6.30
C TYR A 66 11.40 6.97 7.77
N GLU A 67 12.08 8.02 8.25
CA GLU A 67 11.92 8.53 9.61
C GLU A 67 10.49 9.06 9.86
N GLU A 68 9.83 9.64 8.86
CA GLU A 68 8.41 10.00 8.92
C GLU A 68 7.51 8.77 9.14
N THR A 69 7.69 7.74 8.31
CA THR A 69 6.88 6.51 8.40
C THR A 69 7.14 5.77 9.71
N LEU A 70 8.40 5.76 10.17
CA LEU A 70 8.82 5.19 11.45
C LEU A 70 8.15 5.88 12.64
N PHE A 71 8.01 7.21 12.59
CA PHE A 71 7.36 7.96 13.65
C PHE A 71 5.85 7.66 13.71
N LEU A 72 5.16 7.57 12.56
CA LEU A 72 3.74 7.20 12.52
C LEU A 72 3.51 5.82 13.14
N ALA A 73 4.37 4.86 12.80
CA ALA A 73 4.37 3.54 13.42
C ALA A 73 4.56 3.62 14.94
N LYS A 74 5.57 4.36 15.43
CA LYS A 74 5.78 4.55 16.87
C LYS A 74 4.58 5.18 17.57
N THR A 75 3.97 6.20 16.96
CA THR A 75 2.76 6.84 17.50
C THR A 75 1.60 5.85 17.60
N GLN A 76 1.41 4.98 16.60
CA GLN A 76 0.41 3.92 16.68
C GLN A 76 0.73 2.90 17.78
N LEU A 77 2.01 2.58 18.01
CA LEU A 77 2.45 1.70 19.10
C LEU A 77 2.29 2.33 20.48
N ASP A 78 2.41 3.65 20.59
CA ASP A 78 2.30 4.38 21.87
C ASP A 78 0.85 4.69 22.23
N TYR A 79 0.02 5.10 21.25
CA TYR A 79 -1.31 5.65 21.49
C TYR A 79 -2.45 4.81 20.91
N GLY A 80 -2.17 3.94 19.95
CA GLY A 80 -3.17 3.13 19.27
C GLY A 80 -3.59 1.90 20.07
N GLY A 81 -4.88 1.61 20.11
CA GLY A 81 -5.41 0.45 20.85
C GLY A 81 -5.67 -0.79 19.98
N ASP A 82 -5.81 -0.64 18.67
CA ASP A 82 -6.17 -1.74 17.78
C ASP A 82 -4.99 -2.71 17.58
N ARG A 83 -5.22 -4.00 17.82
CA ARG A 83 -4.17 -5.03 17.75
C ARG A 83 -3.57 -5.14 16.34
N GLN A 84 -4.40 -5.19 15.30
CA GLN A 84 -3.93 -5.39 13.92
C GLN A 84 -3.09 -4.19 13.47
N LEU A 85 -3.52 -2.98 13.83
CA LEU A 85 -2.77 -1.77 13.50
C LEU A 85 -1.45 -1.67 14.27
N ARG A 86 -1.38 -2.17 15.51
CA ARG A 86 -0.13 -2.24 16.27
C ARG A 86 0.85 -3.27 15.67
N GLU A 87 0.36 -4.41 15.22
CA GLU A 87 1.18 -5.41 14.52
C GLU A 87 1.75 -4.86 13.21
N LEU A 88 0.92 -4.16 12.41
CA LEU A 88 1.38 -3.46 11.22
C LEU A 88 2.44 -2.39 11.57
N ALA A 89 2.20 -1.59 12.61
CA ALA A 89 3.12 -0.56 13.04
C ALA A 89 4.47 -1.13 13.48
N GLN A 90 4.48 -2.25 14.19
CA GLN A 90 5.73 -2.94 14.56
C GLN A 90 6.51 -3.37 13.31
N LYS A 91 5.85 -3.99 12.33
CA LYS A 91 6.48 -4.40 11.08
C LYS A 91 7.07 -3.20 10.32
N ILE A 92 6.31 -2.10 10.23
CA ILE A 92 6.80 -0.85 9.63
C ILE A 92 8.02 -0.34 10.38
N GLN A 93 7.99 -0.31 11.72
CA GLN A 93 9.14 0.14 12.52
C GLN A 93 10.40 -0.65 12.17
N ASP A 94 10.31 -1.98 12.16
CA ASP A 94 11.47 -2.85 11.94
C ASP A 94 12.03 -2.69 10.52
N GLU A 95 11.17 -2.68 9.51
CA GLU A 95 11.58 -2.54 8.11
C GLU A 95 12.16 -1.15 7.80
N GLN A 96 11.54 -0.08 8.30
CA GLN A 96 12.02 1.28 8.04
C GLN A 96 13.32 1.57 8.80
N GLN A 97 13.47 1.08 10.02
CA GLN A 97 14.72 1.21 10.77
C GLN A 97 15.88 0.53 10.04
N ALA A 98 15.69 -0.70 9.55
CA ALA A 98 16.71 -1.40 8.79
C ALA A 98 17.14 -0.64 7.52
N LYS A 99 16.20 0.00 6.82
CA LYS A 99 16.51 0.82 5.63
C LYS A 99 17.25 2.11 5.99
N ILE A 100 16.86 2.78 7.09
CA ILE A 100 17.57 3.95 7.61
C ILE A 100 19.02 3.57 7.96
N ASP A 101 19.21 2.44 8.66
CA ASP A 101 20.53 1.98 9.07
C ASP A 101 21.40 1.64 7.85
N ALA A 102 20.84 0.98 6.83
CA ALA A 102 21.55 0.69 5.59
C ALA A 102 22.01 1.96 4.86
N LEU A 103 21.14 2.99 4.78
CA LEU A 103 21.49 4.27 4.16
C LEU A 103 22.54 5.03 4.97
N LYS A 104 22.43 5.04 6.31
CA LYS A 104 23.44 5.65 7.20
C LYS A 104 24.79 4.93 7.09
N GLN A 105 24.79 3.60 7.04
CA GLN A 105 26.01 2.81 6.82
C GLN A 105 26.63 3.12 5.44
N TRP A 106 25.80 3.25 4.39
CA TRP A 106 26.27 3.69 3.09
C TRP A 106 26.87 5.10 3.14
N GLN A 107 26.24 6.07 3.84
CA GLN A 107 26.75 7.44 3.99
C GLN A 107 28.11 7.51 4.71
N VAL A 108 28.38 6.57 5.64
CA VAL A 108 29.70 6.44 6.28
C VAL A 108 30.71 5.88 5.28
N ARG A 109 30.38 4.75 4.65
CA ARG A 109 31.24 4.10 3.66
C ARG A 109 31.57 4.98 2.47
N SER A 110 30.61 5.77 1.98
CA SER A 110 30.81 6.64 0.82
C SER A 110 31.80 7.78 1.06
N ARG A 111 32.15 8.05 2.32
CA ARG A 111 33.15 9.05 2.72
C ARG A 111 34.55 8.48 2.91
N GLU A 112 34.69 7.16 2.89
CA GLU A 112 35.99 6.50 3.05
C GLU A 112 36.86 6.72 1.79
N ALA A 113 38.16 6.96 1.98
CA ALA A 113 39.08 7.29 0.88
C ALA A 113 39.19 6.21 -0.21
N GLY A 114 38.82 4.96 0.11
CA GLY A 114 38.84 3.83 -0.82
C GLY A 114 37.50 3.56 -1.52
N TYR A 115 36.45 4.33 -1.23
CA TYR A 115 35.13 4.12 -1.83
C TYR A 115 35.17 4.41 -3.33
N ARG A 116 34.65 3.46 -4.12
CA ARG A 116 34.44 3.62 -5.56
C ARG A 116 32.97 3.32 -5.88
N PRO A 117 32.18 4.31 -6.32
CA PRO A 117 30.84 4.04 -6.80
C PRO A 117 30.91 3.09 -8.01
N GLN A 118 29.99 2.12 -8.08
CA GLN A 118 29.94 1.23 -9.24
C GLN A 118 29.42 2.04 -10.44
N PRO A 119 30.14 2.09 -11.55
CA PRO A 119 29.70 2.83 -12.72
C PRO A 119 28.58 2.04 -13.39
N ASN A 120 27.34 2.40 -13.12
CA ASN A 120 26.24 2.14 -14.04
C ASN A 120 25.90 3.48 -14.71
N GLN A 121 25.71 3.45 -16.04
CA GLN A 121 25.65 4.64 -16.90
C GLN A 121 24.79 5.75 -16.30
N THR A 122 25.39 6.91 -15.98
CA THR A 122 24.64 8.10 -15.61
C THR A 122 23.84 8.54 -16.83
N PRO A 123 22.49 8.61 -16.78
CA PRO A 123 21.72 9.14 -17.89
C PRO A 123 22.18 10.58 -18.18
N SER A 124 22.64 10.84 -19.39
CA SER A 124 22.93 12.21 -19.84
C SER A 124 21.60 12.91 -20.09
N GLY A 125 21.12 13.70 -19.12
CA GLY A 125 20.00 14.61 -19.35
C GLY A 125 19.05 14.80 -18.19
N GLU A 126 18.37 15.95 -18.28
CA GLU A 126 17.30 16.46 -17.42
C GLU A 126 16.39 15.37 -16.83
N GLY A 127 16.17 15.48 -15.51
CA GLY A 127 15.35 14.55 -14.77
C GLY A 127 13.93 14.50 -15.30
N PRO A 128 13.15 13.45 -14.98
CA PRO A 128 11.75 13.34 -15.40
C PRO A 128 10.88 14.54 -15.01
N LEU A 129 11.27 15.29 -13.98
CA LEU A 129 10.58 16.50 -13.54
C LEU A 129 10.95 17.73 -14.38
N ASP A 130 12.20 17.85 -14.79
CA ASP A 130 12.70 18.95 -15.63
C ASP A 130 12.11 18.88 -17.05
N ARG A 131 11.97 17.66 -17.60
CA ARG A 131 11.30 17.42 -18.89
C ARG A 131 9.83 17.86 -18.89
N ARG A 132 9.12 17.73 -17.76
CA ARG A 132 7.74 18.21 -17.63
C ARG A 132 7.65 19.72 -17.52
N ALA A 133 8.65 20.36 -16.89
CA ALA A 133 8.69 21.82 -16.74
C ALA A 133 9.01 22.54 -18.06
N LYS A 134 9.73 21.89 -18.98
CA LYS A 134 10.10 22.45 -20.30
C LYS A 134 9.02 22.38 -21.39
N GLY A 135 7.84 21.83 -21.11
CA GLY A 135 6.66 22.00 -21.97
C GLY A 135 6.58 21.11 -23.21
N ASP A 136 7.12 19.90 -23.20
CA ASP A 136 6.86 18.92 -24.26
C ASP A 136 5.38 18.45 -24.22
N PRO A 137 4.60 18.64 -25.31
CA PRO A 137 3.22 18.16 -25.36
C PRO A 137 3.25 16.64 -25.59
N ALA A 138 2.98 15.90 -24.52
CA ALA A 138 2.51 14.52 -24.49
C ALA A 138 2.63 13.69 -25.81
N GLN A 139 3.73 12.94 -25.93
CA GLN A 139 3.78 11.58 -26.50
C GLN A 139 4.72 10.81 -25.56
N GLY A 140 4.35 9.73 -24.86
CA GLY A 140 3.67 8.54 -25.34
C GLY A 140 4.69 7.39 -25.24
N GLN A 141 4.63 6.64 -24.13
CA GLN A 141 5.31 5.37 -23.77
C GLN A 141 6.32 5.47 -22.60
N PRO A 142 6.18 4.66 -21.53
CA PRO A 142 7.27 4.39 -20.62
C PRO A 142 8.23 3.39 -21.29
N GLU A 143 9.45 3.84 -21.58
CA GLU A 143 10.56 2.97 -21.98
C GLU A 143 10.87 1.99 -20.84
N THR A 144 10.83 0.70 -21.15
CA THR A 144 11.29 -0.39 -20.29
C THR A 144 12.81 -0.37 -20.18
N PRO A 145 13.42 -0.38 -18.98
CA PRO A 145 14.84 -0.67 -18.84
C PRO A 145 15.15 -2.11 -19.31
N PRO A 146 16.33 -2.39 -19.87
CA PRO A 146 16.68 -3.73 -20.33
C PRO A 146 16.73 -4.71 -19.15
N ALA A 147 16.23 -5.92 -19.41
CA ALA A 147 16.18 -7.01 -18.44
C ALA A 147 17.59 -7.46 -18.04
N GLU A 148 18.01 -7.16 -16.81
CA GLU A 148 19.13 -7.85 -16.18
C GLU A 148 18.64 -9.22 -15.69
N LYS A 149 19.25 -10.28 -16.22
CA LYS A 149 18.92 -11.67 -15.88
C LYS A 149 19.29 -11.95 -14.41
N ALA A 150 18.30 -11.88 -13.53
CA ALA A 150 18.39 -12.48 -12.20
C ALA A 150 17.93 -13.95 -12.26
N ALA A 151 18.77 -14.85 -11.75
CA ALA A 151 18.52 -16.28 -11.58
C ALA A 151 17.29 -16.56 -10.68
N PRO A 152 16.66 -17.74 -10.76
CA PRO A 152 15.33 -17.99 -10.19
C PRO A 152 15.38 -18.01 -8.66
N GLN A 153 14.69 -17.07 -8.02
CA GLN A 153 14.32 -17.17 -6.61
C GLN A 153 13.03 -18.02 -6.50
N PRO A 154 12.93 -18.93 -5.51
CA PRO A 154 11.78 -19.80 -5.36
C PRO A 154 10.51 -18.99 -5.07
N ALA A 155 9.43 -19.33 -5.76
CA ALA A 155 8.16 -18.63 -5.72
C ALA A 155 7.63 -18.45 -4.28
N PRO A 156 7.30 -17.21 -3.84
CA PRO A 156 6.37 -17.04 -2.75
C PRO A 156 4.97 -17.39 -3.26
N GLN A 157 4.42 -18.44 -2.64
CA GLN A 157 3.06 -18.92 -2.85
C GLN A 157 2.07 -17.76 -2.68
N ALA A 158 1.11 -17.66 -3.60
CA ALA A 158 0.08 -16.64 -3.60
C ALA A 158 -0.76 -16.76 -2.32
N THR A 159 -0.67 -15.74 -1.45
CA THR A 159 -1.71 -15.50 -0.46
C THR A 159 -2.97 -15.05 -1.21
N PRO A 160 -4.14 -15.67 -0.98
CA PRO A 160 -5.37 -15.17 -1.57
C PRO A 160 -5.71 -13.82 -0.95
N SER A 161 -5.54 -12.73 -1.71
CA SER A 161 -5.95 -11.40 -1.25
C SER A 161 -7.48 -11.30 -1.28
N ASN A 162 -8.07 -11.04 -0.12
CA ASN A 162 -9.52 -10.96 0.08
C ASN A 162 -10.03 -9.55 -0.27
N ALA A 163 -9.65 -9.05 -1.45
CA ALA A 163 -10.00 -7.70 -1.91
C ALA A 163 -11.50 -7.57 -2.26
N PRO A 164 -12.15 -6.44 -1.94
CA PRO A 164 -13.58 -6.26 -2.12
C PRO A 164 -13.99 -6.40 -3.60
N LEU A 165 -15.17 -6.97 -3.82
CA LEU A 165 -15.78 -7.07 -5.15
C LEU A 165 -16.46 -5.74 -5.49
N VAL A 166 -15.92 -5.05 -6.48
CA VAL A 166 -16.41 -3.78 -7.00
C VAL A 166 -17.26 -4.03 -8.24
N ALA A 167 -18.37 -3.30 -8.39
CA ALA A 167 -19.20 -3.37 -9.58
C ALA A 167 -18.51 -2.63 -10.74
N GLY A 168 -18.65 -3.16 -11.95
CA GLY A 168 -18.20 -2.49 -13.15
C GLY A 168 -18.87 -3.02 -14.41
N THR A 169 -18.67 -2.30 -15.51
CA THR A 169 -19.13 -2.68 -16.84
C THR A 169 -17.93 -2.87 -17.76
N VAL A 170 -17.86 -4.01 -18.44
CA VAL A 170 -16.81 -4.29 -19.41
C VAL A 170 -16.99 -3.36 -20.61
N LYS A 171 -15.99 -2.53 -20.90
CA LYS A 171 -15.96 -1.66 -22.09
C LYS A 171 -15.21 -2.31 -23.24
N LYS A 172 -14.14 -3.07 -22.93
CA LYS A 172 -13.31 -3.76 -23.92
C LYS A 172 -12.61 -4.95 -23.28
N VAL A 173 -12.44 -6.03 -24.06
CA VAL A 173 -11.62 -7.19 -23.69
C VAL A 173 -10.48 -7.30 -24.70
N ASP A 174 -9.27 -7.50 -24.21
CA ASP A 174 -8.06 -7.71 -25.02
C ASP A 174 -7.36 -8.99 -24.52
N ASP A 175 -7.78 -10.12 -25.07
CA ASP A 175 -7.24 -11.45 -24.73
C ASP A 175 -5.75 -11.57 -25.08
N ALA A 176 -5.31 -10.91 -26.17
CA ALA A 176 -3.92 -10.94 -26.61
C ALA A 176 -2.99 -10.21 -25.64
N ALA A 177 -3.43 -9.08 -25.07
CA ALA A 177 -2.68 -8.32 -24.08
C ALA A 177 -2.92 -8.78 -22.63
N GLY A 178 -3.90 -9.67 -22.40
CA GLY A 178 -4.34 -10.06 -21.07
C GLY A 178 -4.91 -8.87 -20.28
N LYS A 179 -5.71 -8.02 -20.95
CA LYS A 179 -6.28 -6.80 -20.37
C LYS A 179 -7.79 -6.72 -20.54
N VAL A 180 -8.44 -6.05 -19.61
CA VAL A 180 -9.86 -5.68 -19.69
C VAL A 180 -10.02 -4.21 -19.34
N THR A 181 -10.77 -3.48 -20.15
CA THR A 181 -11.19 -2.11 -19.84
C THR A 181 -12.52 -2.17 -19.13
N LEU A 182 -12.55 -1.65 -17.90
CA LEU A 182 -13.72 -1.65 -17.02
C LEU A 182 -14.10 -0.21 -16.70
N ASP A 183 -15.39 0.08 -16.84
CA ASP A 183 -16.03 1.25 -16.26
C ASP A 183 -16.48 0.85 -14.86
N HIS A 184 -15.73 1.27 -13.85
CA HIS A 184 -15.84 0.74 -12.50
C HIS A 184 -16.34 1.80 -11.52
N GLU A 185 -16.99 1.34 -10.45
CA GLU A 185 -17.28 2.17 -9.29
C GLU A 185 -16.02 2.38 -8.43
N THR A 186 -16.12 3.17 -7.37
CA THR A 186 -14.99 3.40 -6.44
C THR A 186 -14.40 2.08 -5.95
N ILE A 187 -13.08 1.95 -6.05
CA ILE A 187 -12.29 0.81 -5.59
C ILE A 187 -11.58 1.20 -4.29
N PRO A 188 -12.13 0.87 -3.12
CA PRO A 188 -11.69 1.44 -1.84
C PRO A 188 -10.28 0.99 -1.45
N ASN A 189 -9.92 -0.26 -1.73
CA ASN A 189 -8.65 -0.85 -1.30
C ASN A 189 -7.42 -0.27 -2.02
N ILE A 190 -7.62 0.42 -3.14
CA ILE A 190 -6.55 1.13 -3.87
C ILE A 190 -6.80 2.64 -3.95
N GLY A 191 -7.81 3.16 -3.24
CA GLY A 191 -8.12 4.59 -3.16
C GLY A 191 -8.49 5.21 -4.52
N MET A 192 -9.21 4.48 -5.36
CA MET A 192 -9.51 4.88 -6.73
C MET A 192 -11.00 5.21 -6.89
N ASP A 193 -11.33 6.42 -7.32
CA ASP A 193 -12.70 6.82 -7.60
C ASP A 193 -13.26 6.15 -8.87
N ALA A 194 -14.58 6.22 -9.06
CA ALA A 194 -15.24 5.63 -10.22
C ALA A 194 -14.72 6.22 -11.55
N MET A 195 -14.17 5.37 -12.41
CA MET A 195 -13.68 5.78 -13.73
C MET A 195 -13.63 4.61 -14.72
N THR A 196 -13.25 4.88 -15.96
CA THR A 196 -12.99 3.85 -16.96
C THR A 196 -11.48 3.63 -17.11
N MET A 197 -10.99 2.44 -16.77
CA MET A 197 -9.57 2.10 -16.82
C MET A 197 -9.30 0.71 -17.39
N ALA A 198 -8.15 0.55 -18.05
CA ALA A 198 -7.67 -0.75 -18.53
C ALA A 198 -6.81 -1.43 -17.46
N TYR A 199 -7.23 -2.62 -17.05
CA TYR A 199 -6.53 -3.45 -16.07
C TYR A 199 -5.91 -4.67 -16.72
N LYS A 200 -4.74 -5.07 -16.23
CA LYS A 200 -4.21 -6.40 -16.51
C LYS A 200 -4.94 -7.42 -15.63
N VAL A 201 -5.27 -8.59 -16.15
CA VAL A 201 -5.79 -9.69 -15.32
C VAL A 201 -4.65 -10.54 -14.78
N GLN A 202 -4.82 -11.07 -13.57
CA GLN A 202 -3.85 -11.97 -12.96
C GLN A 202 -3.83 -13.33 -13.68
N ASP A 203 -5.00 -13.83 -14.08
CA ASP A 203 -5.15 -15.05 -14.88
C ASP A 203 -5.85 -14.71 -16.21
N PRO A 204 -5.20 -14.92 -17.37
CA PRO A 204 -5.83 -14.72 -18.68
C PRO A 204 -7.14 -15.49 -18.87
N ALA A 205 -7.34 -16.62 -18.18
CA ALA A 205 -8.58 -17.38 -18.24
C ALA A 205 -9.80 -16.59 -17.73
N MET A 206 -9.59 -15.56 -16.90
CA MET A 206 -10.63 -14.66 -16.40
C MET A 206 -11.33 -13.85 -17.51
N LEU A 207 -10.66 -13.63 -18.64
CA LEU A 207 -11.22 -12.89 -19.77
C LEU A 207 -12.19 -13.75 -20.59
N LYS A 208 -12.06 -15.08 -20.50
CA LYS A 208 -12.86 -16.01 -21.31
C LYS A 208 -14.33 -15.85 -20.99
N GLY A 209 -15.09 -15.50 -22.02
CA GLY A 209 -16.54 -15.36 -21.94
C GLY A 209 -17.02 -13.98 -21.47
N LEU A 210 -16.13 -13.04 -21.15
CA LEU A 210 -16.50 -11.64 -20.97
C LEU A 210 -16.75 -10.96 -22.32
N ARG A 211 -17.75 -10.08 -22.37
CA ARG A 211 -18.01 -9.26 -23.57
C ARG A 211 -18.17 -7.78 -23.22
N PRO A 212 -17.84 -6.86 -24.15
CA PRO A 212 -18.21 -5.46 -24.01
C PRO A 212 -19.71 -5.28 -23.73
N GLY A 213 -20.04 -4.38 -22.81
CA GLY A 213 -21.39 -4.13 -22.29
C GLY A 213 -21.81 -5.00 -21.10
N GLU A 214 -20.99 -5.99 -20.71
CA GLU A 214 -21.34 -6.93 -19.64
C GLU A 214 -21.10 -6.33 -18.25
N ARG A 215 -22.07 -6.47 -17.35
CA ARG A 215 -21.89 -6.12 -15.94
C ARG A 215 -21.13 -7.22 -15.22
N VAL A 216 -20.13 -6.82 -14.46
CA VAL A 216 -19.26 -7.71 -13.70
C VAL A 216 -19.10 -7.20 -12.27
N ARG A 217 -18.74 -8.12 -11.39
CA ARG A 217 -18.10 -7.79 -10.12
C ARG A 217 -16.67 -8.27 -10.17
N PHE A 218 -15.73 -7.42 -9.78
CA PHE A 218 -14.32 -7.74 -9.87
C PHE A 218 -13.56 -7.23 -8.65
N SER A 219 -12.46 -7.90 -8.31
CA SER A 219 -11.51 -7.45 -7.31
C SER A 219 -10.25 -7.01 -8.03
N ALA A 220 -9.74 -5.83 -7.70
CA ALA A 220 -8.46 -5.33 -8.19
C ALA A 220 -7.53 -5.06 -7.01
N ASP A 221 -6.26 -5.38 -7.18
CA ASP A 221 -5.25 -5.24 -6.14
C ASP A 221 -3.91 -4.83 -6.75
N ARG A 222 -2.98 -4.37 -5.90
CA ARG A 222 -1.63 -4.00 -6.32
C ARG A 222 -0.73 -5.23 -6.31
N VAL A 223 -0.51 -5.81 -7.48
CA VAL A 223 0.37 -6.97 -7.68
C VAL A 223 1.67 -6.49 -8.33
N ASN A 224 2.81 -6.71 -7.66
CA ASN A 224 4.14 -6.30 -8.13
C ASN A 224 4.22 -4.81 -8.51
N GLY A 225 3.61 -3.94 -7.68
CA GLY A 225 3.57 -2.48 -7.89
C GLY A 225 2.54 -1.99 -8.91
N SER A 226 1.91 -2.89 -9.69
CA SER A 226 0.90 -2.58 -10.71
C SER A 226 -0.50 -2.99 -10.28
N ILE A 227 -1.53 -2.26 -10.74
CA ILE A 227 -2.93 -2.63 -10.44
C ILE A 227 -3.35 -3.76 -11.39
N ALA A 228 -3.81 -4.87 -10.82
CA ALA A 228 -4.28 -6.03 -11.57
C ALA A 228 -5.61 -6.54 -11.02
N VAL A 229 -6.47 -7.03 -11.92
CA VAL A 229 -7.70 -7.73 -11.56
C VAL A 229 -7.34 -9.14 -11.11
N THR A 230 -7.58 -9.44 -9.84
CA THR A 230 -7.30 -10.73 -9.19
C THR A 230 -8.50 -11.66 -9.19
N ARG A 231 -9.71 -11.12 -9.41
CA ARG A 231 -10.94 -11.90 -9.58
C ARG A 231 -11.93 -11.10 -10.43
N ILE A 232 -12.65 -11.79 -11.31
CA ILE A 232 -13.78 -11.21 -12.04
C ILE A 232 -14.88 -12.27 -12.17
N GLN A 233 -16.11 -11.84 -12.01
CA GLN A 233 -17.29 -12.68 -12.17
C GLN A 233 -18.40 -11.85 -12.81
N LYS A 234 -19.22 -12.49 -13.64
CA LYS A 234 -20.40 -11.87 -14.23
C LYS A 234 -21.38 -11.50 -13.12
N ALA A 235 -21.88 -10.28 -13.15
CA ALA A 235 -22.98 -9.89 -12.29
C ALA A 235 -24.24 -10.55 -12.89
N LYS A 236 -24.96 -11.32 -12.06
CA LYS A 236 -26.28 -11.84 -12.41
C LYS A 236 -27.29 -10.71 -12.61
#